data_AF-A0AAW8KGK5-F1
#
_entry.id   AF-A0AAW8KGK5-F1
#
_cell.length_a   1.000
_cell.length_b   1.000
_cell.length_c   1.000
_cell.angle_alpha   90.00
_cell.angle_beta   90.00
_cell.angle_gamma   90.00
#
_symmetry.space_group_name_H-M   'P 1'
#
loop_
_entity.id
_entity.type
_entity.pdbx_description
1 polymer ?
#
loop_
_entity_poly.entity_id
_entity_poly.type
_entity_poly.pdbx_seq_one_letter_code
_entity_poly.pdbx_strand_id
1 'polypeptide(L)'
;GWNWKKNQIQDFSDETDIRYPALQDKWALLVASSKDWKNYRHQADILSVYQMFRERGYPDDHIILIMEDDLAQNPKNPFKGEVKTDLA
;
A
#
# COMPACT_ATOMS: atom_id res chain seq x y z
N GLY A 1 3.65 16.51 12.63
CA GLY A 1 4.89 17.03 12.04
C GLY A 1 5.94 15.94 12.05
N TRP A 2 6.53 15.64 10.90
CA TRP A 2 7.50 14.55 10.75
C TRP A 2 8.74 14.78 11.63
N ASN A 3 9.05 13.83 12.50
CA ASN A 3 10.15 13.91 13.46
C ASN A 3 11.48 13.54 12.77
N TRP A 4 12.32 14.54 12.53
CA TRP A 4 13.57 14.49 11.74
C TRP A 4 14.79 13.93 12.50
N LYS A 5 14.63 13.49 13.76
CA LYS A 5 15.74 12.98 14.58
C LYS A 5 15.98 11.47 14.42
N LYS A 6 16.12 10.98 13.19
CA LYS A 6 16.77 9.69 12.93
C LYS A 6 18.05 9.92 12.12
N ASN A 7 19.05 10.49 12.76
CA ASN A 7 20.43 10.38 12.29
C ASN A 7 20.96 9.02 12.75
N GLN A 8 20.65 7.97 12.00
CA GLN A 8 21.39 6.73 12.05
C GLN A 8 22.18 6.69 10.75
N ILE A 9 23.42 7.19 10.79
CA ILE A 9 24.39 6.91 9.74
C ILE A 9 24.66 5.41 9.85
N GLN A 10 24.29 4.66 8.82
CA GLN A 10 24.50 3.22 8.81
C GLN A 10 25.98 2.97 8.51
N ASP A 11 26.78 2.78 9.56
CA ASP A 11 28.15 2.26 9.43
C ASP A 11 28.07 0.81 8.95
N PHE A 12 28.68 0.51 7.81
CA PHE A 12 28.72 -0.82 7.19
C PHE A 12 29.82 -1.72 7.79
N SER A 13 30.17 -1.53 9.06
CA SER A 13 31.04 -2.47 9.76
C SER A 13 30.26 -3.78 9.99
N ASP A 14 30.88 -4.92 9.68
CA ASP A 14 30.31 -6.27 9.82
C ASP A 14 29.90 -6.68 11.26
N GLU A 15 30.06 -5.79 12.23
CA GLU A 15 29.60 -5.98 13.61
C GLU A 15 28.21 -5.36 13.79
N THR A 16 27.15 -6.13 13.54
CA THR A 16 25.76 -5.65 13.57
C THR A 16 24.91 -6.33 14.65
N ASP A 17 25.00 -5.91 15.91
CA ASP A 17 23.91 -6.13 16.89
C ASP A 17 22.97 -4.91 16.90
N ILE A 18 22.37 -4.58 15.74
CA ILE A 18 21.36 -3.52 15.66
C ILE A 18 20.06 -4.05 16.27
N ARG A 19 19.80 -3.69 17.53
CA ARG A 19 18.53 -4.01 18.20
C ARG A 19 17.48 -2.97 17.85
N TYR A 20 16.57 -3.35 16.94
CA TYR A 20 15.37 -2.57 16.69
C TYR A 20 14.41 -2.70 17.89
N PRO A 21 13.74 -1.61 18.30
CA PRO A 21 12.68 -1.72 19.30
C PRO A 21 11.58 -2.66 18.81
N ALA A 22 10.86 -3.29 19.74
CA ALA A 22 9.72 -4.12 19.40
C ALA A 22 8.74 -3.32 18.51
N LEU A 23 8.27 -3.94 17.43
CA LEU A 23 7.27 -3.35 16.54
C LEU A 23 5.94 -3.25 17.30
N GLN A 24 5.53 -2.03 17.64
CA GLN A 24 4.29 -1.77 18.38
C GLN A 24 3.12 -1.42 17.46
N ASP A 25 3.39 -0.86 16.27
CA ASP A 25 2.36 -0.29 15.42
C ASP A 25 2.75 -0.36 13.93
N LYS A 26 1.76 -0.52 13.06
CA LYS A 26 1.92 -0.72 11.61
C LYS A 26 1.10 0.33 10.86
N TRP A 27 1.80 1.13 10.06
CA TRP A 27 1.20 2.15 9.19
C TRP A 27 1.59 1.93 7.74
N ALA A 28 0.72 2.30 6.81
CA ALA A 28 0.95 2.19 5.38
C ALA A 28 0.40 3.39 4.61
N LEU A 29 1.11 3.77 3.54
CA LEU A 29 0.64 4.68 2.51
C LEU A 29 0.67 3.94 1.17
N LEU A 30 -0.50 3.78 0.55
CA LEU A 30 -0.67 3.11 -0.74
C LEU A 30 -1.15 4.14 -1.77
N VAL A 31 -0.46 4.23 -2.90
CA VAL A 31 -0.73 5.26 -3.92
C VAL A 31 -0.75 4.63 -5.32
N ALA A 32 -1.86 4.78 -6.03
CA ALA A 32 -1.93 4.56 -7.48
C ALA A 32 -2.01 5.92 -8.18
N SER A 33 -0.93 6.31 -8.85
CA SER A 33 -0.79 7.65 -9.45
C SER A 33 -1.26 7.73 -10.90
N SER A 34 -2.23 6.90 -11.29
CA SER A 34 -2.74 6.86 -12.68
C SER A 34 -4.21 6.48 -12.72
N LYS A 35 -4.87 6.92 -13.79
CA LYS A 35 -6.30 6.77 -14.00
C LYS A 35 -6.64 6.17 -15.36
N ASP A 36 -7.93 5.99 -15.60
CA ASP A 36 -8.56 5.39 -16.77
C ASP A 36 -8.38 3.88 -16.87
N TRP A 37 -9.31 3.24 -17.57
CA TRP A 37 -9.35 1.79 -17.84
C TRP A 37 -8.03 1.18 -18.37
N LYS A 38 -7.28 1.92 -19.18
CA LYS A 38 -5.98 1.49 -19.72
C LYS A 38 -4.91 1.27 -18.63
N ASN A 39 -5.09 1.89 -17.46
CA ASN A 39 -4.20 1.78 -16.31
C ASN A 39 -4.82 0.96 -15.17
N TYR A 40 -5.81 0.12 -15.49
CA TYR A 40 -6.54 -0.69 -14.53
C TYR A 40 -5.64 -1.40 -13.50
N ARG A 41 -4.52 -1.99 -13.96
CA ARG A 41 -3.57 -2.71 -13.10
C ARG A 41 -3.08 -1.88 -11.91
N HIS A 42 -2.82 -0.58 -12.08
CA HIS A 42 -2.21 0.22 -11.02
C HIS A 42 -3.14 0.38 -9.81
N GLN A 43 -4.44 0.52 -10.05
CA GLN A 43 -5.43 0.58 -8.99
C GLN A 43 -5.80 -0.81 -8.46
N ALA A 44 -5.87 -1.83 -9.32
CA ALA A 44 -6.12 -3.21 -8.90
C ALA A 44 -4.99 -3.75 -7.98
N ASP A 45 -3.74 -3.47 -8.32
CA ASP A 45 -2.56 -3.90 -7.57
C ASP A 45 -2.57 -3.31 -6.14
N ILE A 46 -2.83 -2.01 -6.00
CA ILE A 46 -2.86 -1.38 -4.67
C ILE A 46 -4.04 -1.85 -3.81
N LEU A 47 -5.20 -2.15 -4.42
CA LEU A 47 -6.34 -2.72 -3.70
C LEU A 47 -6.01 -4.13 -3.18
N SER A 48 -5.23 -4.89 -3.95
CA SER A 48 -4.74 -6.21 -3.53
C SER A 48 -3.75 -6.10 -2.37
N VAL A 49 -2.84 -5.13 -2.43
CA VAL A 49 -1.91 -4.84 -1.33
C VAL A 49 -2.66 -4.37 -0.08
N TYR A 50 -3.69 -3.54 -0.24
CA TYR A 50 -4.56 -3.12 0.86
C TYR A 50 -5.20 -4.33 1.55
N GLN A 51 -5.80 -5.26 0.80
CA GLN A 51 -6.36 -6.49 1.37
C GLN A 51 -5.31 -7.32 2.11
N MET A 52 -4.14 -7.52 1.50
CA MET A 52 -3.02 -8.23 2.13
C MET A 52 -2.55 -7.57 3.44
N PHE A 53 -2.55 -6.24 3.52
CA PHE A 53 -2.19 -5.52 4.74
C PHE A 53 -3.23 -5.73 5.84
N ARG A 54 -4.52 -5.67 5.50
CA ARG A 54 -5.61 -5.97 6.43
C ARG A 54 -5.48 -7.40 6.98
N GLU A 55 -5.21 -8.38 6.12
CA GLU A 55 -4.96 -9.78 6.51
C GLU A 55 -3.73 -9.95 7.42
N ARG A 56 -2.70 -9.12 7.25
CA ARG A 56 -1.48 -9.12 8.08
C ARG A 56 -1.59 -8.29 9.36
N GLY A 57 -2.81 -7.89 9.72
CA GLY A 57 -3.12 -7.20 10.97
C GLY A 57 -2.76 -5.70 10.97
N TYR A 58 -2.79 -5.04 9.81
CA TYR A 58 -2.81 -3.58 9.77
C TYR A 58 -4.23 -3.09 10.12
N PRO A 59 -4.39 -2.20 11.12
CA PRO A 59 -5.63 -1.48 11.36
C PRO A 59 -6.05 -0.68 10.12
N ASP A 60 -7.34 -0.55 9.87
CA ASP A 60 -7.85 0.10 8.66
C ASP A 60 -7.51 1.59 8.62
N ASP A 61 -7.67 2.22 9.77
CA ASP A 61 -7.37 3.61 10.06
C ASP A 61 -5.86 3.93 10.00
N HIS A 62 -5.00 2.90 9.91
CA HIS A 62 -3.56 3.05 9.73
C HIS A 62 -3.10 2.86 8.27
N ILE A 63 -4.03 2.64 7.35
CA ILE A 63 -3.74 2.53 5.92
C ILE A 63 -4.33 3.74 5.19
N ILE A 64 -3.45 4.62 4.70
CA ILE A 64 -3.84 5.74 3.85
C ILE A 64 -3.82 5.24 2.40
N LEU A 65 -5.00 5.14 1.79
CA LEU A 65 -5.18 4.73 0.39
C LEU A 65 -5.47 5.94 -0.49
N ILE A 66 -4.66 6.14 -1.53
CA ILE A 66 -4.82 7.23 -2.50
C ILE A 66 -4.92 6.63 -3.91
N MET A 67 -6.08 6.81 -4.54
CA MET A 67 -6.37 6.31 -5.89
C MET A 67 -7.47 7.15 -6.57
N GLU A 68 -7.59 7.05 -7.89
CA GLU A 68 -8.61 7.80 -8.65
C GLU A 68 -10.04 7.29 -8.41
N ASP A 69 -10.20 5.99 -8.12
CA ASP A 69 -11.50 5.33 -7.90
C ASP A 69 -12.45 5.34 -9.12
N ASP A 70 -11.89 5.11 -10.32
CA ASP A 70 -12.63 5.18 -11.60
C ASP A 70 -12.84 3.80 -12.28
N LEU A 71 -12.53 2.70 -11.59
CA LEU A 71 -12.54 1.35 -12.17
C LEU A 71 -13.81 0.54 -11.90
N ALA A 72 -14.29 0.49 -10.65
CA ALA A 72 -15.36 -0.42 -10.24
C ALA A 72 -16.65 -0.20 -11.05
N GLN A 73 -17.00 1.06 -11.31
CA GLN A 73 -18.18 1.43 -12.09
C GLN A 73 -17.90 1.74 -13.57
N ASN A 74 -16.64 1.61 -14.02
CA ASN A 74 -16.23 1.98 -15.38
C ASN A 74 -17.08 1.25 -16.44
N PRO A 75 -17.61 1.92 -17.48
CA PRO A 75 -18.39 1.28 -18.56
C PRO A 75 -17.74 0.04 -19.20
N LYS A 76 -16.41 -0.01 -19.22
CA LYS A 76 -15.64 -1.13 -19.79
C LYS A 76 -15.47 -2.30 -18.82
N ASN A 77 -15.84 -2.15 -17.55
CA ASN A 77 -15.75 -3.21 -16.56
C ASN A 77 -16.91 -4.20 -16.73
N PRO A 78 -16.63 -5.48 -17.06
CA PRO A 78 -17.67 -6.51 -17.14
C PRO A 78 -18.25 -6.88 -15.76
N PHE A 79 -17.53 -6.63 -14.67
CA PHE A 79 -17.94 -6.93 -13.30
C PHE A 79 -18.18 -5.63 -12.52
N LYS A 80 -19.37 -5.03 -12.72
CA LYS A 80 -19.71 -3.74 -12.08
C LYS A 80 -19.66 -3.82 -10.57
N GLY A 81 -18.94 -2.90 -9.96
CA GLY A 81 -18.72 -2.84 -8.51
C GLY A 81 -17.52 -3.67 -8.04
N GLU A 82 -16.87 -4.42 -8.92
CA GLU A 82 -15.71 -5.25 -8.57
C GLU A 82 -14.44 -4.75 -9.27
N VAL A 83 -13.31 -4.84 -8.58
CA VAL A 83 -11.96 -4.66 -9.16
C VAL A 83 -11.15 -5.88 -8.81
N LYS A 84 -10.78 -6.66 -9.83
CA LYS A 84 -10.00 -7.90 -9.73
C LYS A 84 -8.59 -7.67 -10.27
N THR A 85 -7.58 -8.14 -9.58
CA THR A 85 -6.17 -8.15 -10.03
C THR A 85 -5.93 -9.21 -11.09
N ASP A 86 -6.65 -10.32 -10.99
CA ASP A 86 -6.58 -11.42 -11.93
C ASP A 86 -7.81 -11.36 -12.84
N LEU A 87 -7.61 -11.10 -14.14
CA LEU A 87 -8.58 -11.43 -15.19
C LEU A 87 -8.51 -12.94 -15.42
N ALA A 88 -8.97 -13.73 -14.44
CA ALA A 88 -9.26 -15.15 -14.63
C ALA A 88 -10.76 -15.34 -14.85
#